data_AF-A0AAV5FK41-F1
#
_entry.id   AF-A0AAV5FK41-F1
#
_cell.length_a   1.000
_cell.length_b   1.000
_cell.length_c   1.000
_cell.angle_alpha   90.00
_cell.angle_beta   90.00
_cell.angle_gamma   90.00
#
_symmetry.space_group_name_H-M   'P 1'
#
loop_
_entity.id
_entity.type
_entity.pdbx_description
1 polymer ?
#
loop_
_entity_poly.entity_id
_entity_poly.type
_entity_poly.pdbx_seq_one_letter_code
_entity_poly.pdbx_strand_id
1 'polypeptide(L)'
;MVSLPLGDRLKKWFTEVSEVNQFDAVMHLAPTYSEEEILKVLPEYADLVRGLWVCKSSLLINDGMQAIIRDLRQLAAKYASNRKDASKLQALANAAKSCASLPHEELEEMLKTISVPVHGVYIAKQTERNTLRNILIYLFRKKEPNATLTKQEILDSAVVHLKREVSEKEYHQVWHTITMIYGYYASLCH
;
A
#
# COMPACT_ATOMS: atom_id res chain seq x y z
N MET A 1 15.57 -8.34 23.83
CA MET A 1 15.14 -7.14 23.07
C MET A 1 15.59 -5.82 23.70
N VAL A 2 15.80 -5.73 25.03
CA VAL A 2 16.17 -4.48 25.72
C VAL A 2 17.62 -4.03 25.47
N SER A 3 18.48 -4.91 24.95
CA SER A 3 19.91 -4.66 24.71
C SER A 3 20.23 -3.96 23.37
N LEU A 4 19.24 -3.77 22.49
CA LEU A 4 19.43 -3.10 21.21
C LEU A 4 19.26 -1.58 21.37
N PRO A 5 19.94 -0.76 20.55
CA PRO A 5 19.64 0.66 20.43
C PRO A 5 18.15 0.91 20.17
N LEU A 6 17.64 2.06 20.62
CA LEU A 6 16.22 2.41 20.47
C LEU A 6 15.74 2.32 19.02
N GLY A 7 16.52 2.85 18.08
CA GLY A 7 16.20 2.79 16.65
C GLY A 7 16.05 1.36 16.12
N ASP A 8 16.97 0.46 16.48
CA ASP A 8 16.92 -0.95 16.05
C ASP A 8 15.72 -1.69 16.65
N ARG A 9 15.35 -1.36 17.89
CA ARG A 9 14.15 -1.92 18.55
C ARG A 9 12.89 -1.46 17.85
N LEU A 10 12.79 -0.17 17.54
CA LEU A 10 11.65 0.41 16.84
C LEU A 10 11.55 -0.19 15.44
N LYS A 11 12.64 -0.21 14.68
CA LYS A 11 12.70 -0.84 13.35
C LYS A 11 12.20 -2.28 13.42
N LYS A 12 12.80 -3.11 14.27
CA LYS A 12 12.42 -4.51 14.44
C LYS A 12 10.96 -4.67 14.84
N TRP A 13 10.46 -3.84 15.77
CA TRP A 13 9.07 -3.88 16.20
C TRP A 13 8.12 -3.57 15.05
N PHE A 14 8.37 -2.47 14.33
CA PHE A 14 7.52 -2.04 13.23
C PHE A 14 7.57 -2.96 12.01
N THR A 15 8.67 -3.68 11.80
CA THR A 15 8.80 -4.62 10.68
C THR A 15 8.39 -6.06 11.01
N GLU A 16 8.55 -6.51 12.25
CA GLU A 16 8.35 -7.92 12.61
C GLU A 16 7.20 -8.18 13.58
N VAL A 17 6.76 -7.18 14.36
CA VAL A 17 5.77 -7.38 15.43
C VAL A 17 4.46 -6.68 15.13
N SER A 18 4.49 -5.37 14.93
CA SER A 18 3.28 -4.58 14.69
C SER A 18 3.61 -3.32 13.93
N GLU A 19 3.03 -3.18 12.74
CA GLU A 19 3.18 -2.00 11.88
C GLU A 19 2.33 -0.82 12.36
N VAL A 20 1.41 -1.00 13.32
CA VAL A 20 0.48 0.03 13.80
C VAL A 20 0.37 -0.04 15.31
N ASN A 21 0.71 1.04 16.00
CA ASN A 21 0.78 1.04 17.45
C ASN A 21 0.18 2.30 18.08
N GLN A 22 -0.46 2.14 19.22
CA GLN A 22 -0.67 3.27 20.14
C GLN A 22 0.67 3.66 20.75
N PHE A 23 0.80 4.93 21.15
CA PHE A 23 2.05 5.40 21.75
C PHE A 23 2.42 4.64 23.03
N ASP A 24 1.43 4.27 23.87
CA ASP A 24 1.65 3.49 25.08
C ASP A 24 2.33 2.13 24.80
N ALA A 25 1.96 1.46 23.70
CA ALA A 25 2.61 0.22 23.30
C ALA A 25 4.09 0.45 22.91
N VAL A 26 4.40 1.60 22.31
CA VAL A 26 5.78 2.01 22.00
C VAL A 26 6.55 2.36 23.28
N MET A 27 5.91 3.00 24.27
CA MET A 27 6.51 3.28 25.57
C MET A 27 6.89 1.98 26.31
N HIS A 28 6.02 0.96 26.26
CA HIS A 28 6.33 -0.35 26.81
C HIS A 28 7.50 -1.05 26.10
N LEU A 29 7.72 -0.75 24.82
CA LEU A 29 8.89 -1.25 24.09
C LEU A 29 10.17 -0.69 24.68
N ALA A 30 10.18 0.54 25.18
CA ALA A 30 11.36 1.31 25.56
C ALA A 30 11.21 1.93 26.97
N PRO A 31 11.05 1.12 28.04
CA PRO A 31 10.67 1.60 29.37
C PRO A 31 11.75 2.44 30.06
N THR A 32 12.98 2.43 29.56
CA THR A 32 14.12 3.20 30.07
C THR A 32 14.27 4.57 29.42
N TYR A 33 13.44 4.89 28.43
CA TYR A 33 13.48 6.15 27.69
C TYR A 33 12.29 7.02 28.06
N SER A 34 12.51 8.33 28.12
CA SER A 34 11.43 9.30 28.27
C SER A 34 10.59 9.41 26.99
N GLU A 35 9.37 9.91 27.12
CA GLU A 35 8.48 10.19 25.99
C GLU A 35 9.15 11.09 24.94
N GLU A 36 9.85 12.13 25.39
CA GLU A 36 10.55 13.08 24.51
C GLU A 36 11.68 12.43 23.70
N GLU A 37 12.44 11.53 24.30
CA GLU A 37 13.50 10.79 23.61
C GLU A 37 12.94 9.86 22.55
N ILE A 38 11.82 9.19 22.85
CA ILE A 38 11.14 8.31 21.89
C ILE A 38 10.56 9.14 20.75
N LEU A 39 9.87 10.24 21.02
CA LEU A 39 9.26 11.11 20.01
C LEU A 39 10.29 11.78 19.07
N LYS A 40 11.56 11.91 19.49
CA LYS A 40 12.64 12.39 18.60
C LYS A 40 13.04 11.36 17.55
N VAL A 41 13.03 10.08 17.91
CA VAL A 41 13.52 8.97 17.07
C VAL A 41 12.38 8.33 16.27
N LEU A 42 11.20 8.24 16.87
CA LEU A 42 10.03 7.54 16.32
C LEU A 42 9.62 8.01 14.90
N PRO A 43 9.68 9.31 14.54
CA PRO A 43 9.37 9.78 13.19
C PRO A 43 10.31 9.25 12.10
N GLU A 44 11.48 8.72 12.43
CA GLU A 44 12.33 8.05 11.44
C GLU A 44 11.73 6.71 10.98
N TYR A 45 10.88 6.09 11.82
CA TYR A 45 10.36 4.74 11.60
C TYR A 45 8.84 4.68 11.39
N ALA A 46 8.10 5.67 11.86
CA ALA A 46 6.65 5.68 11.78
C ALA A 46 6.09 7.10 11.55
N ASP A 47 4.95 7.16 10.85
CA ASP A 47 4.15 8.37 10.67
C ASP A 47 2.97 8.38 11.67
N LEU A 48 2.68 9.54 12.24
CA LEU A 48 1.52 9.71 13.11
C LEU A 48 0.25 9.93 12.28
N VAL A 49 -0.65 8.94 12.28
CA VAL A 49 -1.91 8.98 11.53
C VAL A 49 -3.08 8.83 12.50
N ARG A 50 -3.80 9.92 12.74
CA ARG A 50 -5.03 9.95 13.57
C ARG A 50 -4.82 9.36 14.98
N GLY A 51 -3.68 9.64 15.61
CA GLY A 51 -3.36 9.16 16.96
C GLY A 51 -2.75 7.76 17.02
N LEU A 52 -2.45 7.14 15.87
CA LEU A 52 -1.72 5.88 15.78
C LEU A 52 -0.38 6.11 15.08
N TRP A 53 0.66 5.45 15.57
CA TRP A 53 1.97 5.41 14.91
C TRP A 53 2.00 4.26 13.91
N VAL A 54 2.17 4.59 12.64
CA VAL A 54 2.11 3.66 11.51
C VAL A 54 3.50 3.55 10.88
N CYS A 55 4.03 2.33 10.75
CA CYS A 55 5.32 2.04 10.14
C CYS A 55 5.46 2.73 8.77
N LYS A 56 6.61 3.38 8.55
CA LYS A 56 6.95 3.99 7.27
C LYS A 56 7.09 2.95 6.18
N SER A 57 6.47 3.21 5.03
CA SER A 57 6.56 2.34 3.84
C SER A 57 8.01 2.11 3.38
N SER A 58 8.94 3.04 3.63
CA SER A 58 10.36 2.88 3.29
C SER A 58 11.10 1.82 4.12
N LEU A 59 10.58 1.47 5.30
CA LEU A 59 11.15 0.41 6.14
C LEU A 59 10.58 -0.97 5.79
N LEU A 60 9.52 -0.99 5.01
CA LEU A 60 8.87 -2.19 4.58
C LEU A 60 9.39 -2.50 3.17
N ILE A 61 10.27 -3.50 3.06
CA ILE A 61 10.49 -4.18 1.78
C ILE A 61 9.23 -4.99 1.53
N ASN A 62 8.19 -4.31 1.05
CA ASN A 62 6.90 -4.94 0.82
C ASN A 62 6.87 -5.47 -0.61
N ASP A 63 6.99 -6.79 -0.71
CA ASP A 63 6.14 -7.51 -1.66
C ASP A 63 4.71 -6.96 -1.52
N GLY A 64 4.05 -6.58 -2.61
CA GLY A 64 2.75 -5.90 -2.54
C GLY A 64 1.68 -6.71 -1.83
N MET A 65 1.86 -8.03 -1.70
CA MET A 65 1.04 -8.86 -0.82
C MET A 65 1.12 -8.46 0.66
N GLN A 66 2.32 -8.18 1.18
CA GLN A 66 2.49 -7.73 2.56
C GLN A 66 1.87 -6.34 2.77
N ALA A 67 2.00 -5.45 1.78
CA ALA A 67 1.32 -4.15 1.83
C ALA A 67 -0.21 -4.30 1.88
N ILE A 68 -0.80 -5.22 1.11
CA ILE A 68 -2.24 -5.49 1.15
C ILE A 68 -2.67 -6.04 2.51
N ILE A 69 -1.93 -7.01 3.07
CA ILE A 69 -2.23 -7.59 4.38
C ILE A 69 -2.19 -6.49 5.46
N ARG A 70 -1.18 -5.62 5.45
CA ARG A 70 -1.08 -4.47 6.35
C ARG A 70 -2.29 -3.56 6.22
N ASP A 71 -2.64 -3.17 5.00
CA ASP A 71 -3.73 -2.23 4.75
C ASP A 71 -5.09 -2.82 5.18
N LEU A 72 -5.28 -4.14 5.02
CA LEU A 72 -6.43 -4.87 5.57
C LEU A 72 -6.47 -4.86 7.10
N ARG A 73 -5.33 -5.04 7.79
CA ARG A 73 -5.25 -4.95 9.26
C ARG A 73 -5.56 -3.54 9.75
N GLN A 74 -5.04 -2.52 9.09
CA GLN A 74 -5.36 -1.11 9.38
C GLN A 74 -6.85 -0.82 9.19
N LEU A 75 -7.44 -1.33 8.11
CA LEU A 75 -8.85 -1.18 7.82
C LEU A 75 -9.71 -1.86 8.90
N ALA A 76 -9.31 -3.05 9.35
CA ALA A 76 -9.97 -3.76 10.43
C ALA A 76 -9.96 -2.96 11.75
N ALA A 77 -8.79 -2.45 12.15
CA ALA A 77 -8.64 -1.64 13.36
C ALA A 77 -9.48 -0.36 13.31
N LYS A 78 -9.45 0.35 12.17
CA LYS A 78 -10.23 1.57 11.94
C LYS A 78 -11.72 1.32 12.13
N TYR A 79 -12.26 0.26 11.51
CA TYR A 79 -13.68 -0.04 11.61
C TYR A 79 -14.09 -0.50 13.01
N ALA A 80 -13.24 -1.27 13.70
CA ALA A 80 -13.49 -1.69 15.07
C ALA A 80 -13.53 -0.53 16.07
N SER A 81 -12.76 0.55 15.84
CA SER A 81 -12.74 1.72 16.71
C SER A 81 -13.95 2.67 16.55
N ASN A 82 -14.74 2.54 15.47
CA ASN A 82 -15.79 3.50 15.15
C ASN A 82 -17.12 3.13 15.80
N ARG A 83 -17.55 3.93 16.78
CA ARG A 83 -18.76 3.68 17.57
C ARG A 83 -20.07 4.13 16.92
N LYS A 84 -20.02 4.87 15.80
CA LYS A 84 -21.22 5.52 15.22
C LYS A 84 -22.13 4.57 14.41
N ASP A 85 -21.57 3.49 13.85
CA ASP A 85 -22.30 2.49 13.05
C ASP A 85 -21.84 1.06 13.43
N ALA A 86 -21.97 0.74 14.72
CA ALA A 86 -21.27 -0.40 15.33
C ALA A 86 -21.52 -1.74 14.63
N SER A 87 -22.73 -2.06 14.18
CA SER A 87 -23.02 -3.38 13.58
C SER A 87 -22.42 -3.55 12.17
N LYS A 88 -22.62 -2.58 11.26
CA LYS A 88 -22.12 -2.64 9.88
C LYS A 88 -20.60 -2.52 9.84
N LEU A 89 -20.02 -1.63 10.65
CA LEU A 89 -18.58 -1.46 10.70
C LEU A 89 -17.89 -2.65 11.38
N GLN A 90 -18.53 -3.29 12.35
CA GLN A 90 -17.98 -4.52 12.95
C GLN A 90 -17.92 -5.67 11.93
N ALA A 91 -18.93 -5.82 11.08
CA ALA A 91 -18.90 -6.82 10.01
C ALA A 91 -17.74 -6.57 9.02
N LEU A 92 -17.52 -5.31 8.63
CA LEU A 92 -16.39 -4.94 7.77
C LEU A 92 -15.04 -5.13 8.47
N ALA A 93 -14.95 -4.84 9.77
CA ALA A 93 -13.75 -5.07 10.56
C ALA A 93 -13.39 -6.56 10.61
N ASN A 94 -14.38 -7.42 10.85
CA ASN A 94 -14.21 -8.87 10.87
C ASN A 94 -13.81 -9.40 9.50
N ALA A 95 -14.46 -8.95 8.42
CA ALA A 95 -14.11 -9.34 7.05
C ALA A 95 -12.65 -8.98 6.70
N ALA A 96 -12.24 -7.74 6.98
CA ALA A 96 -10.86 -7.30 6.73
C ALA A 96 -9.83 -8.10 7.55
N LYS A 97 -10.14 -8.39 8.82
CA LYS A 97 -9.30 -9.23 9.69
C LYS A 97 -9.18 -10.66 9.17
N SER A 98 -10.28 -11.26 8.71
CA SER A 98 -10.29 -12.60 8.14
C SER A 98 -9.45 -12.66 6.86
N CYS A 99 -9.61 -11.70 5.94
CA CYS A 99 -8.80 -11.64 4.72
C CYS A 99 -7.30 -11.49 5.02
N ALA A 100 -6.93 -10.67 6.00
CA ALA A 100 -5.53 -10.48 6.41
C ALA A 100 -4.90 -11.71 7.09
N SER A 101 -5.71 -12.72 7.42
CA SER A 101 -5.28 -13.96 8.08
C SER A 101 -5.31 -15.16 7.13
N LEU A 102 -5.71 -14.98 5.87
CA LEU A 102 -5.69 -16.03 4.86
C LEU A 102 -4.25 -16.44 4.49
N PRO A 103 -4.03 -17.70 4.08
CA PRO A 103 -2.80 -18.09 3.41
C PRO A 103 -2.53 -17.22 2.18
N HIS A 104 -1.25 -16.97 1.87
CA HIS A 104 -0.85 -16.11 0.75
C HIS A 104 -1.47 -16.54 -0.57
N GLU A 105 -1.52 -17.83 -0.85
CA GLU A 105 -2.09 -18.39 -2.09
C GLU A 105 -3.59 -18.08 -2.22
N GLU A 106 -4.37 -18.33 -1.16
CA GLU A 106 -5.81 -18.05 -1.15
C GLU A 106 -6.11 -16.55 -1.30
N LEU A 107 -5.34 -15.70 -0.63
CA LEU A 107 -5.49 -14.25 -0.75
C LEU A 107 -5.13 -13.79 -2.17
N GLU A 108 -4.08 -14.35 -2.77
CA GLU A 108 -3.66 -14.02 -4.13
C GLU A 108 -4.73 -14.43 -5.16
N GLU A 109 -5.32 -15.62 -5.03
CA GLU A 109 -6.43 -16.07 -5.87
C GLU A 109 -7.63 -15.13 -5.77
N MET A 110 -8.01 -14.74 -4.55
CA MET A 110 -9.08 -13.78 -4.33
C MET A 110 -8.75 -12.43 -4.98
N LEU A 111 -7.55 -11.91 -4.79
CA LEU A 111 -7.10 -10.64 -5.36
C LEU A 111 -7.10 -10.69 -6.89
N LYS A 112 -6.70 -11.80 -7.52
CA LYS A 112 -6.74 -11.97 -8.98
C LYS A 112 -8.15 -11.85 -9.55
N THR A 113 -9.20 -12.06 -8.77
CA THR A 113 -10.59 -11.85 -9.23
C THR A 113 -10.89 -10.35 -9.44
N ILE A 114 -10.38 -9.48 -8.56
CA ILE A 114 -10.69 -8.04 -8.53
C ILE A 114 -9.56 -7.13 -9.00
N SER A 115 -8.35 -7.65 -9.16
CA SER A 115 -7.14 -6.90 -9.48
C SER A 115 -6.26 -7.62 -10.51
N VAL A 116 -5.30 -6.88 -11.06
CA VAL A 116 -4.30 -7.36 -12.00
C VAL A 116 -2.93 -7.21 -11.33
N PRO A 117 -2.16 -8.30 -11.13
CA PRO A 117 -0.80 -8.20 -10.62
C PRO A 117 0.12 -7.62 -11.69
N VAL A 118 0.93 -6.64 -11.30
CA VAL A 118 1.96 -5.99 -12.12
C VAL A 118 3.17 -5.73 -11.24
N HIS A 119 4.28 -6.42 -11.50
CA HIS A 119 5.58 -6.19 -10.84
C HIS A 119 5.52 -6.18 -9.30
N GLY A 120 4.77 -7.12 -8.73
CA GLY A 120 4.60 -7.21 -7.28
C GLY A 120 3.58 -6.23 -6.70
N VAL A 121 2.83 -5.47 -7.52
CA VAL A 121 1.75 -4.58 -7.10
C VAL A 121 0.41 -5.04 -7.70
N TYR A 122 -0.69 -4.86 -6.97
CA TYR A 122 -2.02 -5.25 -7.42
C TYR A 122 -2.83 -4.02 -7.84
N ILE A 123 -3.24 -3.97 -9.11
CA ILE A 123 -4.00 -2.85 -9.67
C ILE A 123 -5.46 -3.26 -9.84
N ALA A 124 -6.38 -2.52 -9.22
CA ALA A 124 -7.82 -2.80 -9.32
C ALA A 124 -8.29 -2.85 -10.79
N LYS A 125 -9.05 -3.89 -11.14
CA LYS A 125 -9.67 -4.03 -12.46
C LYS A 125 -10.71 -2.93 -12.67
N GLN A 126 -10.78 -2.43 -13.90
CA GLN A 126 -11.86 -1.53 -14.29
C GLN A 126 -13.02 -2.31 -14.90
N THR A 127 -14.24 -1.79 -14.71
CA THR A 127 -15.45 -2.30 -15.34
C THR A 127 -15.38 -2.12 -16.86
N GLU A 128 -14.86 -0.98 -17.30
CA GLU A 128 -14.65 -0.67 -18.71
C GLU A 128 -13.37 -1.35 -19.22
N ARG A 129 -13.51 -2.16 -20.28
CA ARG A 129 -12.37 -2.88 -20.88
C ARG A 129 -11.49 -1.98 -21.75
N ASN A 130 -12.08 -1.02 -22.45
CA ASN A 130 -11.41 -0.23 -23.47
C ASN A 130 -10.96 1.14 -22.94
N THR A 131 -10.19 1.14 -21.86
CA THR A 131 -9.66 2.37 -21.25
C THR A 131 -8.16 2.47 -21.46
N LEU A 132 -7.66 3.70 -21.52
CA LEU A 132 -6.21 3.96 -21.57
C LEU A 132 -5.47 3.40 -20.33
N ARG A 133 -6.15 3.34 -19.18
CA ARG A 133 -5.60 2.71 -17.97
C ARG A 133 -5.30 1.22 -18.19
N ASN A 134 -6.20 0.50 -18.86
CA ASN A 134 -5.97 -0.92 -19.18
C ASN A 134 -4.83 -1.11 -20.19
N ILE A 135 -4.64 -0.16 -21.12
CA ILE A 135 -3.47 -0.15 -22.01
C ILE A 135 -2.18 0.01 -21.21
N LEU A 136 -2.14 0.93 -20.25
CA LEU A 136 -0.97 1.11 -19.39
C LEU A 136 -0.67 -0.14 -18.56
N ILE A 137 -1.69 -0.76 -17.95
CA ILE A 137 -1.53 -2.03 -17.23
C ILE A 137 -0.96 -3.12 -18.16
N TYR A 138 -1.50 -3.23 -19.38
CA TYR A 138 -1.02 -4.18 -20.39
C TYR A 138 0.45 -3.94 -20.75
N LEU A 139 0.84 -2.69 -21.01
CA LEU A 139 2.20 -2.33 -21.38
C LEU A 139 3.19 -2.57 -20.25
N PHE A 140 2.85 -2.18 -19.02
CA PHE A 140 3.73 -2.43 -17.86
C PHE A 140 3.97 -3.93 -17.66
N ARG A 141 2.95 -4.78 -17.80
CA ARG A 141 3.10 -6.25 -17.69
C ARG A 141 4.01 -6.87 -18.75
N LYS A 142 4.25 -6.18 -19.86
CA LYS A 142 5.14 -6.63 -20.94
C LYS A 142 6.58 -6.18 -20.76
N LYS A 143 6.85 -5.27 -19.82
CA LYS A 143 8.19 -4.80 -19.53
C LYS A 143 8.73 -5.44 -18.24
N GLU A 144 10.03 -5.30 -18.03
CA GLU A 144 10.66 -5.63 -16.76
C GLU A 144 10.18 -4.70 -15.63
N PRO A 145 10.28 -5.12 -14.35
CA PRO A 145 10.06 -4.24 -13.21
C PRO A 145 10.86 -2.94 -13.32
N ASN A 146 10.26 -1.82 -12.88
CA ASN A 146 10.83 -0.46 -12.94
C ASN A 146 11.09 0.11 -14.35
N ALA A 147 10.71 -0.60 -15.42
CA ALA A 147 10.81 -0.05 -16.76
C ALA A 147 9.84 1.13 -16.96
N THR A 148 10.28 2.12 -17.73
CA THR A 148 9.47 3.29 -18.08
C THR A 148 8.66 3.07 -19.36
N LEU A 149 7.53 3.75 -19.46
CA LEU A 149 6.74 3.86 -20.67
C LEU A 149 6.88 5.26 -21.25
N THR A 150 7.19 5.33 -22.53
CA THR A 150 7.19 6.59 -23.26
C THR A 150 5.77 6.94 -23.69
N LYS A 151 5.50 8.23 -23.87
CA LYS A 151 4.21 8.71 -24.37
C LYS A 151 3.87 8.09 -25.74
N GLN A 152 4.85 7.97 -26.64
CA GLN A 152 4.63 7.42 -27.97
C GLN A 152 4.21 5.95 -27.92
N GLU A 153 4.90 5.11 -27.13
CA GLU A 153 4.52 3.70 -26.93
C GLU A 153 3.07 3.56 -26.43
N ILE A 154 2.65 4.46 -25.53
CA ILE A 154 1.29 4.46 -24.97
C ILE A 154 0.27 4.81 -26.07
N LEU A 155 0.52 5.86 -26.85
CA LEU A 155 -0.38 6.31 -27.91
C LEU A 155 -0.48 5.29 -29.05
N ASP A 156 0.64 4.70 -29.48
CA ASP A 156 0.67 3.67 -30.51
C ASP A 156 -0.12 2.43 -30.07
N SER A 157 0.10 1.98 -28.83
CA SER A 157 -0.65 0.87 -28.26
C SER A 157 -2.13 1.20 -28.11
N ALA A 158 -2.48 2.45 -27.80
CA ALA A 158 -3.88 2.86 -27.70
C ALA A 158 -4.58 2.84 -29.06
N VAL A 159 -3.94 3.29 -30.14
CA VAL A 159 -4.50 3.20 -31.51
C VAL A 159 -4.79 1.75 -31.88
N VAL A 160 -3.85 0.84 -31.60
CA VAL A 160 -3.99 -0.59 -31.92
C VAL A 160 -5.13 -1.24 -31.13
N HIS A 161 -5.20 -0.99 -29.82
CA HIS A 161 -6.10 -1.74 -28.92
C HIS A 161 -7.44 -1.05 -28.66
N LEU A 162 -7.48 0.28 -28.61
CA LEU A 162 -8.70 1.06 -28.41
C LEU A 162 -9.38 1.42 -29.74
N LYS A 163 -8.68 1.26 -30.87
CA LYS A 163 -9.17 1.59 -32.23
C LYS A 163 -9.64 3.05 -32.35
N ARG A 164 -9.01 3.93 -31.57
CA ARG A 164 -9.27 5.38 -31.58
C ARG A 164 -8.03 6.13 -31.15
N GLU A 165 -7.98 7.40 -31.52
CA GLU A 165 -6.99 8.32 -30.97
C GLU A 165 -7.32 8.68 -29.52
N VAL A 166 -6.27 8.92 -28.75
CA VAL A 166 -6.33 9.36 -27.35
C VAL A 166 -6.04 10.85 -27.32
N SER A 167 -6.96 11.62 -26.75
CA SER A 167 -6.72 13.06 -26.59
C SER A 167 -5.62 13.33 -25.57
N GLU A 168 -4.91 14.45 -25.74
CA GLU A 168 -3.94 14.94 -24.75
C GLU A 168 -4.55 15.05 -23.34
N LYS A 169 -5.80 15.51 -23.24
CA LYS A 169 -6.50 15.62 -21.96
C LYS A 169 -6.68 14.27 -21.28
N GLU A 170 -7.12 13.27 -22.04
CA GLU A 170 -7.30 11.90 -21.53
C GLU A 170 -5.96 11.30 -21.08
N TYR A 171 -4.91 11.47 -21.89
CA TYR A 171 -3.56 11.03 -21.55
C TYR A 171 -3.11 11.60 -20.20
N HIS A 172 -3.18 12.92 -20.01
CA HIS A 172 -2.73 13.56 -18.78
C HIS A 172 -3.56 13.14 -17.56
N GLN A 173 -4.88 13.00 -17.72
CA GLN A 173 -5.76 12.55 -16.64
C GLN A 173 -5.40 11.14 -16.15
N VAL A 174 -5.17 10.22 -17.09
CA VAL A 174 -4.86 8.82 -16.77
C VAL A 174 -3.43 8.67 -16.27
N TRP A 175 -2.48 9.39 -16.87
CA TRP A 175 -1.07 9.39 -16.45
C TRP A 175 -0.93 9.85 -15.00
N HIS A 176 -1.52 11.00 -14.64
CA HIS A 176 -1.50 11.51 -13.27
C HIS A 176 -2.07 10.51 -12.26
N THR A 177 -3.17 9.85 -12.61
CA THR A 177 -3.82 8.84 -11.77
C THR A 177 -2.92 7.62 -11.56
N ILE A 178 -2.19 7.19 -12.58
CA ILE A 178 -1.28 6.04 -12.52
C ILE A 178 0.04 6.40 -11.82
N THR A 179 0.60 7.59 -12.03
CA THR A 179 1.77 8.06 -11.28
C THR A 179 1.49 8.20 -9.79
N MET A 180 0.25 8.47 -9.37
CA MET A 180 -0.10 8.40 -7.94
C MET A 180 -0.12 6.96 -7.39
N ILE A 181 -0.45 5.98 -8.22
CA ILE A 181 -0.51 4.55 -7.84
C ILE A 181 0.89 3.94 -7.82
N TYR A 182 1.74 4.25 -8.80
CA TYR A 182 3.15 3.82 -8.84
C TYR A 182 4.06 4.72 -8.00
N GLY A 183 3.69 5.98 -7.77
CA GLY A 183 4.43 6.96 -6.95
C GLY A 183 4.46 6.64 -5.46
N TYR A 184 3.53 5.81 -4.97
CA TYR A 184 3.62 5.25 -3.61
C TYR A 184 4.70 4.17 -3.46
N TYR A 185 5.27 3.68 -4.58
CA TYR A 185 6.43 2.79 -4.62
C TYR A 185 7.66 3.40 -5.33
N ALA A 186 7.48 4.50 -6.05
CA ALA A 186 8.55 5.25 -6.70
C ALA A 186 9.10 6.36 -5.78
N SER A 187 9.61 5.98 -4.60
CA SER A 187 10.51 6.85 -3.82
C SER A 187 11.95 6.83 -4.36
N LEU A 188 12.13 6.66 -5.67
CA LEU A 188 13.41 6.73 -6.36
C LEU A 188 13.24 7.40 -7.73
N CYS A 189 12.86 8.68 -7.74
CA CYS A 189 13.00 9.56 -8.91
C CYS A 189 13.11 11.02 -8.42
N HIS A 190 14.31 11.38 -7.97
CA HIS A 190 14.88 12.70 -8.24
C HIS A 190 15.94 12.53 -9.32
#